data_AF-A0A4R3DPQ2-F1
#
_entry.id   AF-A0A4R3DPQ2-F1
#
_cell.length_a   1.000
_cell.length_b   1.000
_cell.length_c   1.000
_cell.angle_alpha   90.00
_cell.angle_beta   90.00
_cell.angle_gamma   90.00
#
_symmetry.space_group_name_H-M   'P 1'
#
loop_
_entity.id
_entity.type
_entity.pdbx_description
1 polymer ?
#
loop_
_entity_poly.entity_id
_entity_poly.type
_entity_poly.pdbx_seq_one_letter_code
_entity_poly.pdbx_strand_id
1 'polypeptide(L)'
;MPTRDPANEPMAFSLLANREVSTWSEEWRHECEVTYLLDMPAEKRRAVLYGVQGGEGDEAKGIKHHRGDAATAQLASEIERLKRLRETTIRASEKSS
;
A
#
# COMPACT_ATOMS: atom_id res chain seq x y z
N MET A 1 -9.90 -14.02 -22.12
CA MET A 1 -9.94 -13.64 -20.70
C MET A 1 -10.31 -14.90 -19.93
N PRO A 2 -9.46 -15.43 -19.04
CA PRO A 2 -9.87 -16.55 -18.20
C PRO A 2 -11.09 -16.12 -17.38
N THR A 3 -12.13 -16.92 -17.43
CA THR A 3 -13.37 -16.68 -16.68
C THR A 3 -13.04 -16.75 -15.20
N ARG A 4 -13.30 -15.66 -14.47
CA ARG A 4 -13.14 -15.59 -13.02
C ARG A 4 -14.01 -16.68 -12.39
N ASP A 5 -13.39 -17.64 -11.69
CA ASP A 5 -14.10 -18.66 -10.91
C ASP A 5 -14.15 -18.21 -9.44
N PRO A 6 -15.28 -17.69 -8.96
CA PRO A 6 -15.40 -17.19 -7.59
C PRO A 6 -15.15 -18.26 -6.52
N ALA A 7 -15.32 -19.54 -6.85
CA ALA A 7 -15.16 -20.64 -5.91
C ALA A 7 -13.69 -21.05 -5.69
N ASN A 8 -12.78 -20.66 -6.58
CA ASN A 8 -11.36 -21.00 -6.54
C ASN A 8 -10.44 -19.76 -6.54
N GLU A 9 -10.96 -18.61 -6.08
CA GLU A 9 -10.14 -17.40 -5.99
C GLU A 9 -9.07 -17.55 -4.90
N PRO A 10 -7.79 -17.22 -5.19
CA PRO A 10 -6.77 -17.24 -4.15
C PRO A 10 -7.06 -16.14 -3.14
N MET A 11 -7.20 -16.52 -1.87
CA MET A 11 -7.46 -15.62 -0.75
C MET A 11 -6.17 -15.26 -0.02
N ALA A 12 -6.06 -14.03 0.48
CA ALA A 12 -4.97 -13.58 1.32
C ALA A 12 -5.50 -12.74 2.49
N PHE A 13 -4.84 -12.82 3.65
CA PHE A 13 -5.21 -11.98 4.79
C PHE A 13 -4.69 -10.56 4.60
N SER A 14 -5.60 -9.58 4.57
CA SER A 14 -5.27 -8.16 4.49
C SER A 14 -5.18 -7.55 5.89
N LEU A 15 -4.04 -6.93 6.21
CA LEU A 15 -3.84 -6.22 7.48
C LEU A 15 -4.67 -4.93 7.55
N LEU A 16 -4.83 -4.22 6.43
CA LEU A 16 -5.60 -2.97 6.38
C LEU A 16 -7.12 -3.23 6.53
N ALA A 17 -7.63 -4.30 5.90
CA ALA A 17 -9.02 -4.71 5.99
C ALA A 17 -9.31 -5.61 7.20
N ASN A 18 -8.29 -6.17 7.83
CA ASN A 18 -8.37 -7.11 8.95
C ASN A 18 -9.31 -8.31 8.68
N ARG A 19 -9.24 -8.85 7.46
CA ARG A 19 -10.01 -10.01 6.99
C ARG A 19 -9.33 -10.65 5.80
N GLU A 20 -9.73 -11.88 5.46
CA GLU A 20 -9.37 -12.47 4.18
C GLU A 20 -10.05 -11.73 3.03
N VAL A 21 -9.25 -11.43 2.00
CA VAL A 21 -9.67 -10.78 0.76
C VAL A 21 -9.20 -11.63 -0.43
N SER A 22 -9.90 -11.53 -1.55
CA SER A 22 -9.44 -12.14 -2.80
C SER A 22 -8.21 -11.40 -3.30
N THR A 23 -7.20 -12.14 -3.78
CA THR A 23 -6.00 -11.57 -4.38
C THR A 23 -6.27 -10.81 -5.69
N TRP A 24 -7.49 -10.89 -6.22
CA TRP A 24 -7.95 -10.11 -7.37
C TRP A 24 -8.85 -8.94 -6.99
N SER A 25 -9.05 -8.68 -5.70
CA SER A 25 -9.86 -7.57 -5.22
C SER A 25 -9.08 -6.25 -5.24
N GLU A 26 -9.80 -5.14 -5.35
CA GLU A 26 -9.18 -3.81 -5.26
C GLU A 26 -8.60 -3.57 -3.87
N GLU A 27 -9.17 -4.15 -2.80
CA GLU A 27 -8.57 -4.09 -1.46
C GLU A 27 -7.20 -4.76 -1.40
N TRP A 28 -7.02 -5.93 -2.05
CA TRP A 28 -5.72 -6.58 -2.09
C TRP A 28 -4.72 -5.81 -2.94
N ARG A 29 -5.15 -5.29 -4.08
CA ARG A 29 -4.34 -4.42 -4.94
C ARG A 29 -3.88 -3.17 -4.18
N HIS A 30 -4.78 -2.56 -3.42
CA HIS A 30 -4.51 -1.38 -2.60
C HIS A 30 -3.51 -1.68 -1.48
N GLU A 31 -3.69 -2.78 -0.75
CA GLU A 31 -2.73 -3.19 0.29
C GLU A 31 -1.35 -3.52 -0.30
N CYS A 32 -1.30 -4.12 -1.50
CA CYS A 32 -0.05 -4.33 -2.23
C CYS A 32 0.64 -3.00 -2.58
N GLU A 33 -0.11 -2.00 -3.04
CA GLU A 33 0.42 -0.66 -3.32
C GLU A 33 0.99 0.01 -2.05
N VAL A 34 0.21 0.00 -0.96
CA VAL A 34 0.62 0.58 0.33
C VAL A 34 1.85 -0.16 0.90
N THR A 35 1.89 -1.48 0.78
CA THR A 35 3.03 -2.32 1.18
C THR A 35 4.29 -1.96 0.38
N TYR A 36 4.17 -1.90 -0.94
CA TYR A 36 5.28 -1.54 -1.82
C TYR A 36 5.85 -0.16 -1.47
N LEU A 37 4.99 0.82 -1.20
CA LEU A 37 5.41 2.16 -0.77
C LEU A 37 6.06 2.14 0.62
N LEU A 38 5.52 1.36 1.57
CA LEU A 38 6.08 1.25 2.92
C LEU A 38 7.49 0.65 2.92
N ASP A 39 7.74 -0.34 2.07
CA ASP A 39 9.03 -1.04 1.99
C ASP A 39 10.13 -0.20 1.29
N MET A 40 9.78 0.94 0.68
CA MET A 40 10.77 1.88 0.14
C MET A 40 11.50 2.67 1.25
N PRO A 41 12.76 3.08 0.99
CA PRO A 41 13.40 4.12 1.78
C PRO A 41 12.56 5.41 1.85
N ALA A 42 12.55 6.07 3.00
CA ALA A 42 11.66 7.20 3.26
C ALA A 42 11.84 8.38 2.28
N GLU A 43 13.06 8.62 1.80
CA GLU A 43 13.35 9.66 0.80
C GLU A 43 12.78 9.30 -0.57
N LYS A 44 13.00 8.06 -1.02
CA LYS A 44 12.44 7.53 -2.28
C LYS A 44 10.92 7.53 -2.27
N ARG A 45 10.31 7.15 -1.14
CA ARG A 45 8.85 7.19 -0.95
C ARG A 45 8.30 8.60 -1.08
N ARG A 46 8.96 9.61 -0.49
CA ARG A 46 8.55 11.01 -0.62
C ARG A 46 8.62 11.49 -2.06
N ALA A 47 9.69 11.16 -2.77
CA ALA A 47 9.82 11.46 -4.19
C ALA A 47 8.69 10.82 -5.02
N VAL A 48 8.35 9.56 -4.77
CA VAL A 48 7.24 8.87 -5.47
C VAL A 48 5.88 9.50 -5.16
N LEU A 49 5.62 9.88 -3.90
CA LEU A 49 4.34 10.47 -3.50
C LEU A 49 4.17 11.90 -4.02
N TYR A 50 5.19 12.75 -3.86
CA TYR A 50 5.07 14.20 -4.06
C TYR A 50 5.80 14.72 -5.31
N GLY A 51 6.65 13.91 -5.92
CA GLY A 51 7.53 14.32 -7.01
C GLY A 51 8.88 14.84 -6.51
N VAL A 52 9.82 15.00 -7.45
CA VAL A 52 11.13 15.62 -7.19
C VAL A 52 11.13 17.01 -7.83
N GLN A 53 11.41 18.03 -7.02
CA GLN A 53 11.50 19.40 -7.51
C GLN A 53 12.72 19.55 -8.43
N GLY A 54 12.50 20.02 -9.66
CA GLY A 54 13.55 20.18 -10.67
C GLY A 54 13.86 18.93 -11.51
N GLY A 55 13.12 17.83 -11.33
CA GLY A 55 13.18 16.69 -12.25
C GLY A 55 12.41 16.95 -13.54
N GLU A 56 12.92 16.47 -14.67
CA GLU A 56 12.20 16.43 -15.95
C GLU A 56 11.53 15.06 -16.15
N GLY A 57 10.36 15.05 -16.81
CA GLY A 57 9.62 13.84 -17.16
C GLY A 57 8.50 13.46 -16.18
N ASP A 58 7.75 12.41 -16.53
CA ASP A 58 6.62 11.93 -15.72
C ASP A 58 7.06 11.30 -14.40
N GLU A 59 8.31 10.81 -14.30
CA GLU A 59 8.88 10.32 -13.03
C GLU A 59 9.11 11.44 -12.00
N ALA A 60 9.27 12.68 -12.45
CA ALA A 60 9.36 13.85 -11.57
C ALA A 60 7.99 14.26 -11.02
N LYS A 61 6.90 13.86 -11.71
CA LYS A 61 5.52 14.12 -11.33
C LYS A 61 5.04 12.96 -10.46
N GLY A 62 5.29 13.03 -9.15
CA GLY A 62 4.86 11.99 -8.21
C GLY A 62 3.35 11.74 -8.23
N ILE A 63 2.88 10.75 -7.47
CA ILE A 63 1.47 10.33 -7.38
C ILE A 63 0.51 11.51 -7.17
N LYS A 64 0.93 12.54 -6.41
CA LYS A 64 0.20 13.79 -6.22
C LYS A 64 -0.22 14.47 -7.52
N HIS A 65 0.63 14.48 -8.54
CA HIS A 65 0.29 15.10 -9.82
C HIS A 65 -0.84 14.34 -10.54
N HIS A 66 -0.86 13.01 -10.42
CA HIS A 66 -1.81 12.15 -11.13
C HIS A 66 -3.12 11.92 -10.37
N ARG A 67 -3.06 11.79 -9.04
CA ARG A 67 -4.20 11.43 -8.18
C ARG A 67 -4.70 12.60 -7.31
N GLY A 68 -3.96 13.70 -7.28
CA GLY A 68 -4.28 14.87 -6.47
C GLY A 68 -3.87 14.77 -5.00
N ASP A 69 -4.03 15.89 -4.30
CA ASP A 69 -3.63 16.04 -2.90
C ASP A 69 -4.38 15.10 -1.95
N ALA A 70 -5.70 14.98 -2.10
CA ALA A 70 -6.53 14.19 -1.21
C ALA A 70 -6.16 12.70 -1.26
N ALA A 71 -5.99 12.14 -2.46
CA ALA A 71 -5.59 10.74 -2.65
C ALA A 71 -4.17 10.47 -2.12
N THR A 72 -3.26 11.43 -2.30
CA THR A 72 -1.88 11.31 -1.80
C THR A 72 -1.83 11.37 -0.28
N ALA A 73 -2.62 12.25 0.35
CA ALA A 73 -2.74 12.33 1.79
C ALA A 73 -3.35 11.04 2.38
N GLN A 74 -4.34 10.47 1.70
CA GLN A 74 -4.91 9.18 2.08
C GLN A 74 -3.86 8.07 2.03
N LEU A 75 -3.11 7.94 0.93
CA LEU A 75 -2.03 6.96 0.80
C LEU A 75 -0.98 7.12 1.90
N ALA A 76 -0.56 8.36 2.20
CA ALA A 76 0.39 8.62 3.28
C ALA A 76 -0.14 8.17 4.65
N SER A 77 -1.42 8.44 4.94
CA SER A 77 -2.08 8.00 6.17
C SER A 77 -2.15 6.47 6.28
N GLU A 78 -2.46 5.79 5.17
CA GLU A 78 -2.56 4.33 5.12
C GLU A 78 -1.21 3.63 5.26
N ILE A 79 -0.13 4.21 4.70
CA ILE A 79 1.24 3.74 4.91
C ILE A 79 1.60 3.78 6.40
N GLU A 80 1.31 4.89 7.07
CA GLU A 80 1.57 5.01 8.52
C GLU A 80 0.68 4.07 9.35
N ARG A 81 -0.56 3.82 8.91
CA ARG A 81 -1.43 2.83 9.54
C ARG A 81 -0.87 1.42 9.39
N LEU A 82 -0.45 1.02 8.18
CA LEU A 82 0.12 -0.31 7.92
C LEU A 82 1.40 -0.53 8.73
N LYS A 83 2.27 0.51 8.82
CA LYS A 83 3.48 0.47 9.65
C LYS A 83 3.16 0.13 11.10
N ARG A 84 2.22 0.86 11.72
CA ARG A 84 1.78 0.60 13.11
C ARG A 84 1.19 -0.79 13.30
N LEU A 85 0.41 -1.27 12.32
CA LEU A 85 -0.15 -2.62 12.37
C LEU A 85 0.96 -3.68 12.36
N ARG A 86 1.94 -3.57 11.46
CA ARG A 86 3.10 -4.48 11.40
C ARG A 86 3.89 -4.47 12.71
N GLU A 87 4.19 -3.31 13.27
CA GLU A 87 4.88 -3.17 14.56
C GLU A 87 4.09 -3.83 15.70
N THR A 88 2.76 -3.66 15.71
CA THR A 88 1.88 -4.27 16.72
C THR A 88 1.82 -5.79 16.58
N THR A 89 1.73 -6.31 15.36
CA THR A 89 1.71 -7.75 15.08
C THR A 89 3.02 -8.42 15.50
N ILE A 90 4.16 -7.80 15.18
CA ILE A 90 5.48 -8.29 15.61
C ILE A 90 5.54 -8.35 17.14
N ARG A 91 5.18 -7.26 17.81
CA ARG A 91 5.19 -7.20 19.29
C ARG A 91 4.23 -8.20 19.94
N ALA A 92 3.07 -8.44 19.34
CA ALA A 92 2.12 -9.44 19.82
C ALA A 92 2.67 -10.87 19.69
N SER A 93 3.39 -11.14 18.60
CA SER A 93 4.08 -12.43 18.39
C SER A 93 5.20 -12.66 19.41
N GLU A 94 5.98 -11.63 19.75
CA GLU A 94 7.07 -11.72 20.74
C GLU A 94 6.60 -11.93 22.18
N LYS A 95 5.41 -11.42 22.54
CA LYS A 95 4.84 -11.60 23.90
C LYS A 95 4.19 -12.96 24.14
N SER A 96 3.98 -13.74 23.08
CA SER A 96 3.31 -15.05 23.16
C SER A 96 4.28 -16.23 23.10
N SER A 97 5.60 -15.96 23.14
CA SER A 97 6.67 -16.97 23.19
C SER A 97 7.29 -17.07 24.58
#